data_AF-A0A939XLI3-F1
#
_entry.id   AF-A0A939XLI3-F1
#
_cell.length_a   1.000
_cell.length_b   1.000
_cell.length_c   1.000
_cell.angle_alpha   90.00
_cell.angle_beta   90.00
_cell.angle_gamma   90.00
#
_symmetry.space_group_name_H-M   'P 1'
#
loop_
_entity.id
_entity.type
_entity.pdbx_description
1 polymer ?
#
loop_
_entity_poly.entity_id
_entity_poly.type
_entity_poly.pdbx_seq_one_letter_code
_entity_poly.pdbx_strand_id
1 'polypeptide(L)'
;EQKLPVKVVILNNGYLGMVRQWQDLFYGRNYVATDISCQPDFVRLAEAFGAEGYRISTEEDLRTILPKALASSAPALIDVRIEREGNVFPMVPGGAALDEMRL
;
A
#
# COMPACT_ATOMS: atom_id res chain seq x y z
N GLU A 1 -8.53 16.68 16.94
CA GLU A 1 -8.53 18.08 17.42
C GLU A 1 -8.49 19.10 16.28
N GLN A 2 -7.49 19.09 15.40
CA GLN A 2 -7.32 20.09 14.33
C GLN A 2 -8.29 19.97 13.12
N LYS A 3 -9.05 18.87 13.02
CA LYS A 3 -10.05 18.58 11.95
C LYS A 3 -9.53 18.83 10.52
N LEU A 4 -8.25 18.57 10.28
CA LEU A 4 -7.67 18.73 8.95
C LEU A 4 -8.20 17.64 8.01
N PRO A 5 -8.57 17.96 6.76
CA PRO A 5 -9.09 17.01 5.77
C PRO A 5 -7.96 16.15 5.17
N VAL A 6 -7.10 15.57 6.00
CA VAL A 6 -5.98 14.73 5.56
C VAL A 6 -6.50 13.39 5.06
N LYS A 7 -5.97 12.93 3.92
CA LYS A 7 -6.30 11.65 3.30
C LYS A 7 -5.10 10.73 3.38
N VAL A 8 -5.22 9.66 4.14
CA VAL A 8 -4.18 8.62 4.26
C VAL A 8 -4.58 7.45 3.36
N VAL A 9 -3.78 7.19 2.33
CA VAL A 9 -4.00 6.06 1.43
C VAL A 9 -2.96 4.99 1.72
N ILE A 10 -3.42 3.82 2.16
CA ILE A 10 -2.56 2.66 2.41
C ILE A 10 -2.64 1.76 1.18
N LEU A 11 -1.53 1.66 0.44
CA LEU A 11 -1.36 0.65 -0.60
C LEU A 11 -0.96 -0.66 0.06
N ASN A 12 -1.96 -1.48 0.37
CA ASN A 12 -1.83 -2.64 1.23
C ASN A 12 -1.63 -3.93 0.42
N ASN A 13 -0.37 -4.31 0.23
CA ASN A 13 0.02 -5.59 -0.37
C ASN A 13 0.27 -6.70 0.68
N GLY A 14 0.09 -6.43 1.97
CA GLY A 14 0.33 -7.42 3.03
C GLY A 14 1.80 -7.77 3.28
N TYR A 15 2.74 -7.02 2.73
CA TYR A 15 4.18 -7.24 2.84
C TYR A 15 4.95 -5.96 3.16
N LEU A 16 6.16 -6.12 3.70
CA LEU A 16 7.23 -5.12 3.56
C LEU A 16 7.76 -5.15 2.11
N GLY A 17 6.96 -4.62 1.18
CA GLY A 17 7.08 -4.85 -0.26
C GLY A 17 8.48 -4.61 -0.85
N MET A 18 9.16 -3.53 -0.43
CA MET A 18 10.51 -3.25 -0.92
C MET A 18 11.50 -4.35 -0.50
N VAL A 19 11.53 -4.74 0.77
CA VAL A 19 12.43 -5.81 1.25
C VAL A 19 12.05 -7.15 0.62
N ARG A 20 10.76 -7.42 0.45
CA ARG A 20 10.26 -8.63 -0.22
C ARG A 20 10.73 -8.70 -1.68
N GLN A 21 10.70 -7.59 -2.43
CA GLN A 21 11.23 -7.54 -3.80
C GLN A 21 12.73 -7.87 -3.84
N TRP A 22 13.53 -7.40 -2.89
CA TRP A 22 14.95 -7.78 -2.81
C TRP A 22 15.14 -9.26 -2.49
N GLN A 23 14.33 -9.82 -1.57
CA GLN A 23 14.33 -11.25 -1.24
C GLN A 23 13.92 -12.13 -2.45
N ASP A 24 12.96 -11.66 -3.24
CA ASP A 24 12.54 -12.29 -4.50
C ASP A 24 13.71 -12.32 -5.51
N LEU A 25 14.27 -11.14 -5.82
CA LEU A 25 15.28 -10.98 -6.88
C LEU A 25 16.66 -11.58 -6.56
N PHE A 26 17.10 -11.54 -5.29
CA PHE A 26 18.49 -11.86 -4.93
C PHE A 26 18.63 -13.03 -3.95
N TYR A 27 17.55 -13.50 -3.35
CA TYR A 27 17.57 -14.55 -2.32
C TYR A 27 16.63 -15.72 -2.64
N GLY A 28 16.32 -15.93 -3.92
CA GLY A 28 15.59 -17.11 -4.39
C GLY A 28 14.19 -17.24 -3.79
N ARG A 29 13.51 -16.10 -3.54
CA ARG A 29 12.18 -16.05 -2.89
C ARG A 29 12.16 -16.60 -1.47
N ASN A 30 13.31 -16.60 -0.78
CA ASN A 30 13.36 -16.92 0.65
C ASN A 30 12.86 -15.74 1.48
N TYR A 31 11.53 -15.64 1.64
CA TYR A 31 10.89 -14.56 2.35
C TYR A 31 11.04 -14.71 3.86
N VAL A 32 11.75 -13.77 4.50
CA VAL A 32 12.00 -13.78 5.94
C VAL A 32 11.59 -12.45 6.55
N ALA A 33 10.68 -12.49 7.52
CA ALA A 33 10.18 -11.34 8.28
C ALA A 33 9.60 -10.20 7.40
N THR A 34 9.10 -10.53 6.21
CA THR A 34 8.49 -9.56 5.29
C THR A 34 6.98 -9.71 5.18
N ASP A 35 6.42 -10.90 5.43
CA ASP A 35 4.96 -11.09 5.49
C ASP A 35 4.39 -10.41 6.72
N ILE A 36 3.49 -9.47 6.49
CA ILE A 36 2.76 -8.76 7.53
C ILE A 36 1.25 -8.92 7.29
N SER A 37 0.80 -10.12 6.92
CA SER A 37 -0.63 -10.40 6.71
C SER A 37 -1.47 -10.27 7.98
N CYS A 38 -0.86 -10.47 9.15
CA CYS A 38 -1.46 -10.18 10.44
C CYS A 38 -1.45 -8.67 10.71
N GLN A 39 -2.53 -7.98 10.31
CA GLN A 39 -2.69 -6.52 10.44
C GLN A 39 -3.96 -6.19 11.22
N PRO A 40 -4.04 -5.00 11.85
CA PRO A 40 -5.30 -4.49 12.34
C PRO A 40 -6.27 -4.20 11.19
N ASP A 41 -7.56 -4.12 11.50
CA ASP A 41 -8.54 -3.57 10.58
C ASP A 41 -8.40 -2.03 10.54
N PHE A 42 -7.69 -1.52 9.53
CA PHE A 42 -7.43 -0.09 9.40
C PHE A 42 -8.70 0.76 9.24
N VAL A 43 -9.78 0.21 8.69
CA VAL A 43 -11.06 0.91 8.58
C VAL A 43 -11.62 1.19 9.97
N ARG A 44 -11.71 0.14 10.81
CA ARG A 44 -12.16 0.27 12.20
C ARG A 44 -11.22 1.14 13.03
N LEU A 45 -9.92 1.08 12.76
CA LEU A 45 -8.94 1.94 13.40
C LEU A 45 -9.24 3.41 13.10
N ALA A 46 -9.48 3.77 11.84
CA ALA A 46 -9.83 5.13 11.44
C ALA A 46 -11.09 5.63 12.16
N GLU A 47 -12.14 4.80 12.18
CA GLU A 47 -13.40 5.10 12.87
C GLU A 47 -13.20 5.32 14.37
N ALA A 48 -12.38 4.49 15.03
CA ALA A 48 -12.05 4.63 16.44
C ALA A 48 -11.32 5.95 16.77
N PHE A 49 -10.58 6.51 15.80
CA PHE A 49 -9.93 7.82 15.91
C PHE A 49 -10.80 8.99 15.42
N GLY A 50 -12.06 8.73 15.04
CA GLY A 50 -13.01 9.74 14.56
C GLY A 50 -12.73 10.21 13.13
N ALA A 51 -12.03 9.40 12.34
CA ALA A 51 -11.83 9.59 10.91
C ALA A 51 -12.76 8.66 10.11
N GLU A 52 -12.98 8.99 8.85
CA GLU A 52 -13.68 8.11 7.92
C GLU A 52 -12.77 6.94 7.52
N GLY A 53 -13.29 5.72 7.57
CA GLY A 53 -12.60 4.52 7.10
C GLY A 53 -13.19 4.03 5.78
N TYR A 54 -12.33 3.76 4.80
CA TYR A 54 -12.72 3.19 3.50
C TYR A 54 -11.85 1.98 3.18
N ARG A 55 -12.45 0.95 2.56
CA ARG A 55 -11.73 -0.19 1.98
C ARG A 55 -12.01 -0.29 0.49
N ILE A 56 -10.95 -0.47 -0.29
CA ILE A 56 -11.00 -0.69 -1.73
C ILE A 56 -10.34 -2.04 -2.00
N SER A 57 -11.07 -3.00 -2.54
CA SER A 57 -10.56 -4.34 -2.85
C SER A 57 -10.65 -4.71 -4.33
N THR A 58 -11.37 -3.92 -5.11
CA THR A 58 -11.60 -4.14 -6.54
C THR A 58 -11.42 -2.85 -7.35
N GLU A 59 -11.31 -2.98 -8.67
CA GLU A 59 -11.30 -1.80 -9.55
C GLU A 59 -12.63 -1.03 -9.52
N GLU A 60 -13.76 -1.71 -9.29
CA GLU A 60 -15.07 -1.06 -9.15
C GLU A 60 -15.14 -0.24 -7.86
N ASP A 61 -14.66 -0.80 -6.74
CA ASP A 61 -14.49 -0.06 -5.48
C ASP A 61 -13.63 1.18 -5.71
N LEU A 62 -12.54 1.05 -6.46
CA LEU A 62 -11.63 2.17 -6.73
C LEU A 62 -12.37 3.32 -7.44
N ARG A 63 -13.17 3.00 -8.45
CA ARG A 63 -13.94 3.99 -9.23
C ARG A 63 -15.07 4.63 -8.42
N THR A 64 -15.62 3.93 -7.44
CA THR A 64 -16.82 4.37 -6.70
C THR A 64 -16.52 4.99 -5.33
N ILE A 65 -15.49 4.50 -4.63
CA ILE A 65 -15.15 4.87 -3.25
C ILE A 65 -14.10 5.98 -3.21
N LEU A 66 -13.05 5.89 -4.03
CA LEU A 66 -11.96 6.86 -3.99
C LEU A 66 -12.44 8.31 -4.24
N PRO A 67 -13.32 8.60 -5.23
CA PRO A 67 -13.84 9.95 -5.41
C PRO A 67 -14.63 10.46 -4.20
N LYS A 68 -15.40 9.57 -3.53
CA LYS A 68 -16.18 9.93 -2.33
C LYS A 68 -15.25 10.29 -1.16
N ALA A 69 -14.24 9.46 -0.91
CA ALA A 69 -13.28 9.68 0.17
C ALA A 69 -12.44 10.96 -0.02
N LEU A 70 -12.06 11.26 -1.26
CA LEU A 70 -11.32 12.47 -1.61
C LEU A 70 -12.19 13.74 -1.52
N ALA A 71 -13.49 13.65 -1.83
CA ALA A 71 -14.42 14.78 -1.77
C ALA A 71 -14.85 15.15 -0.33
N SER A 72 -14.74 14.23 0.63
CA SER A 72 -15.10 14.48 2.02
C SER A 72 -14.21 15.55 2.66
N SER A 73 -14.78 16.39 3.52
CA SER A 73 -14.05 17.36 4.34
C SER A 73 -13.53 16.78 5.67
N ALA A 74 -13.86 15.52 5.98
CA ALA A 74 -13.34 14.83 7.15
C ALA A 74 -11.96 14.22 6.89
N PRO A 75 -11.13 13.99 7.93
CA PRO A 75 -9.96 13.14 7.80
C PRO A 75 -10.41 11.72 7.40
N ALA A 76 -9.67 11.08 6.50
CA ALA A 76 -10.01 9.76 5.99
C ALA A 76 -8.79 8.85 5.87
N LEU A 77 -8.98 7.57 6.15
CA LEU A 77 -8.05 6.49 5.86
C LEU A 77 -8.66 5.56 4.81
N ILE A 78 -7.91 5.27 3.77
CA ILE A 78 -8.32 4.46 2.63
C ILE A 78 -7.37 3.25 2.54
N ASP A 79 -7.85 2.08 2.93
CA ASP A 79 -7.15 0.79 2.84
C ASP A 79 -7.38 0.19 1.44
N VAL A 80 -6.38 0.32 0.56
CA VAL A 80 -6.44 -0.17 -0.82
C VAL A 80 -5.70 -1.49 -0.91
N ARG A 81 -6.42 -2.59 -1.12
CA ARG A 81 -5.82 -3.89 -1.34
C ARG A 81 -5.27 -3.96 -2.77
N ILE A 82 -3.98 -4.26 -2.87
CA ILE A 82 -3.25 -4.35 -4.14
C ILE A 82 -2.59 -5.72 -4.27
N GLU A 83 -2.05 -6.00 -5.45
CA GLU A 83 -1.28 -7.21 -5.71
C GLU A 83 -0.17 -7.40 -4.67
N ARG A 84 -0.11 -8.60 -4.08
CA ARG A 84 0.77 -8.89 -2.96
C ARG A 84 2.24 -8.90 -3.40
N GLU A 85 2.49 -9.53 -4.55
CA GLU A 85 3.84 -9.76 -5.06
C GLU A 85 4.27 -8.77 -6.18
N GLY A 86 3.56 -7.63 -6.30
CA GLY A 86 3.94 -6.58 -7.25
C GLY A 86 5.34 -6.02 -6.98
N ASN A 87 6.18 -5.98 -8.02
CA ASN A 87 7.53 -5.43 -7.98
C ASN A 87 7.58 -4.08 -8.68
N VAL A 88 8.50 -3.22 -8.27
CA VAL A 88 8.73 -1.91 -8.89
C VAL A 88 9.79 -2.06 -9.98
N PHE A 89 9.40 -1.70 -11.20
CA PHE A 89 10.25 -1.65 -12.37
C PHE A 89 10.08 -0.30 -13.08
N PRO A 90 11.09 0.16 -13.82
CA PRO A 90 12.40 -0.49 -14.03
C PRO A 90 13.35 -0.32 -12.82
N MET A 91 14.36 -1.19 -12.70
CA MET A 91 15.31 -1.19 -11.57
C MET A 91 16.76 -1.27 -12.08
N VAL A 92 17.66 -0.49 -11.47
CA VAL A 92 19.12 -0.62 -11.63
C VAL A 92 19.67 -1.42 -10.45
N PRO A 93 20.23 -2.63 -10.65
CA PRO A 93 20.81 -3.41 -9.57
C PRO A 93 22.00 -2.70 -8.91
N GLY A 94 22.28 -3.04 -7.64
CA GLY A 94 23.43 -2.50 -6.94
C GLY A 94 24.73 -2.79 -7.68
N GLY A 95 25.50 -1.74 -8.01
CA GLY A 95 26.77 -1.84 -8.73
C GLY A 95 26.67 -1.74 -10.25
N ALA A 96 25.47 -1.63 -10.83
CA ALA A 96 25.27 -1.44 -12.27
C ALA A 96 25.21 0.06 -12.65
N ALA A 97 25.51 0.37 -13.92
CA ALA A 97 25.33 1.70 -14.49
C ALA A 97 23.84 1.99 -14.79
N LEU A 98 23.50 3.28 -14.97
CA LEU A 98 22.10 3.70 -15.16
C LEU A 98 21.46 3.16 -16.45
N ASP A 99 22.27 2.87 -17.47
CA ASP A 99 21.86 2.28 -18.74
C ASP A 99 21.72 0.76 -18.70
N GLU A 100 22.14 0.10 -17.61
CA GLU A 100 21.98 -1.34 -17.35
C GLU A 100 20.67 -1.67 -16.62
N MET A 101 19.63 -0.89 -16.93
CA MET A 101 18.32 -0.99 -16.28
C MET A 101 17.60 -2.29 -16.67
N ARG A 102 16.96 -2.95 -15.69
CA ARG A 102 16.18 -4.18 -15.91
C ARG A 102 14.67 -3.90 -15.77
N LEU A 103 13.89 -4.52 -16.65
CA LEU A 103 12.43 -4.54 -16.64
C LEU A 103 11.88 -5.76 -15.91
#